data_AF-A0A522Q0V0-F1
#
_entry.id   AF-A0A522Q0V0-F1
#
_cell.length_a   1.000
_cell.length_b   1.000
_cell.length_c   1.000
_cell.angle_alpha   90.00
_cell.angle_beta   90.00
_cell.angle_gamma   90.00
#
_symmetry.space_group_name_H-M   'P 1'
#
loop_
_entity.id
_entity.type
_entity.pdbx_description
1 polymer ?
#
loop_
_entity_poly.entity_id
_entity_poly.type
_entity_poly.pdbx_seq_one_letter_code
_entity_poly.pdbx_strand_id
1 'polypeptide(L)'
;MPGLDIMPQLNRRSPSLLLPFRQVLFTGLASLLFCTALLAQDPAAPKTPPPTPQKNDQYKINVNVNLVVLHATVVDKQGRMVENLAEKDFRVLEDGAQQKLSVFSHADIPVTMGIDIDDSGSMRDKRAAVNEAAVTFVKTSNPDDQVFVVNFNDEYYLDTPGNFASNMEELKGALAKIDSRGGTALYDAVSASIDHLKLGNRDKKAILIISDGEDNASRYSFPDLLRQAQQSNAVIYCIGLLGEEHPGGLFKIHGGGDKRAEKVLTQLAEATGGKAYFPRSLDQVEPICVSIARDIRNQYTLGYYPTNAKKDGSFRRVEIELTDHRDIKRYTVRTRPGYYAPKGEGSEAVAASRQE
;
A
#
# COMPACT_ATOMS: atom_id res chain seq x y z
N MET A 1 -30.96 41.85 50.83
CA MET A 1 -30.70 41.66 52.26
C MET A 1 -30.88 40.19 52.57
N PRO A 2 -29.86 39.48 53.08
CA PRO A 2 -28.39 39.63 52.89
C PRO A 2 -27.93 38.76 51.69
N GLY A 3 -26.65 38.61 51.30
CA GLY A 3 -25.36 39.00 51.90
C GLY A 3 -24.69 37.82 52.64
N LEU A 4 -23.37 37.63 52.72
CA LEU A 4 -22.12 38.26 52.21
C LEU A 4 -21.14 37.08 51.87
N ASP A 5 -19.89 37.14 51.41
CA ASP A 5 -18.86 38.18 51.18
C ASP A 5 -17.89 37.65 50.07
N ILE A 6 -17.35 38.46 49.13
CA ILE A 6 -16.03 39.14 49.10
C ILE A 6 -14.79 38.27 48.75
N MET A 7 -13.79 38.93 48.12
CA MET A 7 -12.65 38.34 47.40
C MET A 7 -11.28 38.42 48.19
N PRO A 8 -10.12 38.89 47.66
CA PRO A 8 -9.03 37.98 47.28
C PRO A 8 -7.59 38.40 47.74
N GLN A 9 -6.58 37.78 47.10
CA GLN A 9 -5.30 38.38 46.65
C GLN A 9 -4.06 38.48 47.59
N LEU A 10 -2.91 38.69 46.92
CA LEU A 10 -1.52 38.93 47.37
C LEU A 10 -0.78 37.72 48.03
N ASN A 11 0.50 37.38 47.77
CA ASN A 11 1.75 38.04 47.30
C ASN A 11 2.71 38.47 48.43
N ARG A 12 3.94 37.90 48.45
CA ARG A 12 5.27 38.52 48.72
C ARG A 12 6.30 37.40 49.05
N ARG A 13 7.39 37.25 48.28
CA ARG A 13 8.74 37.90 48.36
C ARG A 13 9.74 37.16 49.27
N SER A 14 11.01 37.19 48.86
CA SER A 14 12.19 36.71 49.60
C SER A 14 12.57 37.66 50.77
N PRO A 15 13.50 37.23 51.65
CA PRO A 15 14.90 37.63 51.45
C PRO A 15 15.95 36.53 51.78
N SER A 16 17.23 36.86 51.59
CA SER A 16 18.43 36.07 51.92
C SER A 16 19.12 36.57 53.21
N LEU A 17 19.98 35.77 53.87
CA LEU A 17 21.11 36.26 54.70
C LEU A 17 22.13 35.18 55.17
N LEU A 18 23.43 35.52 55.07
CA LEU A 18 24.63 35.21 55.90
C LEU A 18 24.94 33.81 56.52
N LEU A 19 26.12 33.26 56.15
CA LEU A 19 27.37 33.06 56.98
C LEU A 19 27.29 32.55 58.45
N PRO A 20 28.28 31.75 58.97
CA PRO A 20 29.69 32.17 59.02
C PRO A 20 30.83 31.13 58.86
N PHE A 21 31.99 31.70 58.50
CA PHE A 21 33.38 31.36 58.83
C PHE A 21 33.71 30.17 59.78
N ARG A 22 34.77 29.41 59.44
CA ARG A 22 35.78 28.96 60.42
C ARG A 22 37.15 28.73 59.76
N GLN A 23 38.23 29.12 60.44
CA GLN A 23 39.63 28.98 60.02
C GLN A 23 40.29 27.75 60.67
N VAL A 24 41.29 27.18 60.00
CA VAL A 24 42.41 26.46 60.64
C VAL A 24 43.70 26.89 59.92
N LEU A 25 44.75 27.16 60.69
CA LEU A 25 46.08 27.56 60.23
C LEU A 25 47.10 26.55 60.78
N PHE A 26 48.08 26.11 59.98
CA PHE A 26 49.27 25.41 60.47
C PHE A 26 50.51 25.73 59.61
N THR A 27 51.70 25.53 60.18
CA THR A 27 52.92 26.27 59.82
C THR A 27 54.18 25.39 59.67
N GLY A 28 55.15 25.85 58.87
CA GLY A 28 56.47 25.23 58.68
C GLY A 28 56.54 24.26 57.48
N LEU A 29 57.70 23.97 56.88
CA LEU A 29 59.10 24.41 57.16
C LEU A 29 59.86 24.64 55.83
N ALA A 30 61.14 25.03 55.85
CA ALA A 30 61.84 25.63 54.71
C ALA A 30 62.96 24.77 54.06
N SER A 31 63.48 25.27 52.92
CA SER A 31 64.64 24.79 52.11
C SER A 31 64.40 23.49 51.29
N LEU A 32 65.10 23.22 50.17
CA LEU A 32 66.38 23.74 49.66
C LEU A 32 66.30 24.18 48.16
N LEU A 33 67.37 24.75 47.60
CA LEU A 33 67.45 25.18 46.19
C LEU A 33 67.81 24.03 45.23
N PHE A 34 67.32 24.10 43.98
CA PHE A 34 68.16 23.92 42.79
C PHE A 34 67.59 24.66 41.56
N CYS A 35 68.44 24.96 40.58
CA CYS A 35 68.12 25.85 39.46
C CYS A 35 67.57 25.12 38.22
N THR A 36 66.57 25.72 37.57
CA THR A 36 66.57 25.98 36.11
C THR A 36 65.69 27.21 35.84
N ALA A 37 66.04 28.00 34.82
CA ALA A 37 65.28 29.18 34.42
C ALA A 37 64.53 28.92 33.11
N LEU A 38 63.25 29.31 33.06
CA LEU A 38 62.60 29.71 31.81
C LEU A 38 61.44 30.68 32.10
N LEU A 39 61.03 31.42 31.07
CA LEU A 39 60.12 32.56 31.12
C LEU A 39 58.77 32.27 31.79
N ALA A 40 58.29 33.23 32.58
CA ALA A 40 56.91 33.24 33.05
C ALA A 40 55.95 33.37 31.86
N GLN A 41 54.90 32.55 31.86
CA GLN A 41 53.71 32.73 31.04
C GLN A 41 52.51 32.77 32.00
N ASP A 42 51.56 33.66 31.75
CA ASP A 42 50.36 33.77 32.58
C ASP A 42 49.57 32.43 32.60
N PRO A 43 48.99 32.04 33.75
CA PRO A 43 48.19 30.83 33.83
C PRO A 43 46.91 30.99 33.00
N ALA A 44 46.95 30.46 31.78
CA ALA A 44 45.82 30.48 30.87
C ALA A 44 44.59 29.81 31.51
N ALA A 45 43.43 30.47 31.41
CA ALA A 45 42.17 29.92 31.88
C ALA A 45 41.91 28.52 31.28
N PRO A 46 41.31 27.58 32.03
CA PRO A 46 41.12 26.21 31.58
C PRO A 46 40.26 26.17 30.32
N LYS A 47 40.91 25.87 29.19
CA LYS A 47 40.24 25.74 27.89
C LYS A 47 39.35 24.51 27.94
N THR A 48 38.04 24.72 27.85
CA THR A 48 37.07 23.66 27.63
C THR A 48 37.49 22.85 26.40
N PRO A 49 37.46 21.50 26.44
CA PRO A 49 37.76 20.70 25.25
C PRO A 49 36.84 21.10 24.09
N PRO A 50 37.33 21.14 22.84
CA PRO A 50 36.46 21.23 21.68
C PRO A 50 35.41 20.10 21.74
N PRO A 51 34.14 20.34 21.38
CA PRO A 51 33.14 19.29 21.35
C PRO A 51 33.60 18.21 20.36
N THR A 52 33.83 17.00 20.86
CA THR A 52 34.19 15.85 20.02
C THR A 52 33.15 15.70 18.91
N PRO A 53 33.54 15.64 17.62
CA PRO A 53 32.59 15.38 16.56
C PRO A 53 31.90 14.05 16.84
N GLN A 54 30.59 14.09 17.14
CA GLN A 54 29.80 12.87 17.23
C GLN A 54 29.75 12.27 15.83
N LYS A 55 30.60 11.26 15.60
CA LYS A 55 30.67 10.49 14.36
C LYS A 55 29.45 9.56 14.27
N ASN A 56 28.28 10.16 14.21
CA ASN A 56 27.01 9.49 13.97
C ASN A 56 26.88 9.22 12.47
N ASP A 57 27.82 8.44 11.94
CA ASP A 57 27.87 7.96 10.55
C ASP A 57 26.78 6.90 10.32
N GLN A 58 25.52 7.28 10.58
CA GLN A 58 24.43 6.75 9.78
C GLN A 58 24.67 7.22 8.35
N TYR A 59 25.45 6.45 7.61
CA TYR A 59 25.35 6.38 6.16
C TYR A 59 23.94 5.88 5.83
N LYS A 60 22.97 6.81 5.86
CA LYS A 60 21.74 6.69 5.10
C LYS A 60 22.15 6.71 3.64
N ILE A 61 22.52 5.54 3.13
CA ILE A 61 22.54 5.29 1.71
C ILE A 61 21.07 5.41 1.30
N ASN A 62 20.69 6.60 0.86
CA ASN A 62 19.49 6.81 0.08
C ASN A 62 19.72 6.10 -1.27
N VAL A 63 19.65 4.77 -1.25
CA VAL A 63 19.48 3.96 -2.45
C VAL A 63 18.14 4.45 -3.00
N ASN A 64 18.20 5.29 -4.01
CA ASN A 64 17.02 5.85 -4.64
C ASN A 64 16.48 4.74 -5.54
N VAL A 65 15.74 3.79 -4.93
CA VAL A 65 15.49 2.45 -5.45
C VAL A 65 14.56 2.51 -6.67
N ASN A 66 15.13 2.80 -7.84
CA ASN A 66 14.46 2.68 -9.12
C ASN A 66 14.32 1.20 -9.53
N LEU A 67 13.98 0.31 -8.59
CA LEU A 67 13.69 -1.10 -8.88
C LEU A 67 12.21 -1.18 -9.26
N VAL A 68 11.94 -1.48 -10.53
CA VAL A 68 10.60 -1.83 -10.97
C VAL A 68 10.37 -3.28 -10.60
N VAL A 69 9.30 -3.54 -9.85
CA VAL A 69 8.86 -4.89 -9.48
C VAL A 69 7.58 -5.21 -10.25
N LEU A 70 7.61 -6.31 -10.99
CA LEU A 70 6.48 -6.84 -11.73
C LEU A 70 6.04 -8.16 -11.10
N HIS A 71 4.74 -8.32 -10.87
CA HIS A 71 4.15 -9.63 -10.62
C HIS A 71 3.62 -10.19 -11.94
N ALA A 72 3.89 -11.47 -12.20
CA ALA A 72 3.53 -12.14 -13.44
C ALA A 72 2.91 -13.51 -13.15
N THR A 73 1.73 -13.74 -13.72
CA THR A 73 1.09 -15.06 -13.77
C THR A 73 1.33 -15.66 -15.15
N VAL A 74 1.75 -16.93 -15.23
CA VAL A 74 1.80 -17.68 -16.49
C VAL A 74 0.73 -18.77 -16.48
N VAL A 75 -0.12 -18.83 -17.52
CA VAL A 75 -1.18 -19.84 -17.67
C VAL A 75 -1.11 -20.56 -19.01
N ASP A 76 -1.58 -21.80 -19.06
CA ASP A 76 -1.79 -22.55 -20.30
C ASP A 76 -3.15 -22.30 -20.98
N LYS A 77 -3.36 -22.96 -22.12
CA LYS A 77 -4.62 -22.88 -22.90
C LYS A 77 -5.84 -23.47 -22.20
N GLN A 78 -5.66 -24.12 -21.06
CA GLN A 78 -6.72 -24.61 -20.17
C GLN A 78 -6.91 -23.67 -18.96
N GLY A 79 -6.15 -22.57 -18.87
CA GLY A 79 -6.19 -21.62 -17.76
C GLY A 79 -5.44 -22.08 -16.51
N ARG A 80 -4.69 -23.20 -16.58
CA ARG A 80 -3.91 -23.73 -15.45
C ARG A 80 -2.61 -22.96 -15.31
N MET A 81 -2.20 -22.69 -14.08
CA MET A 81 -0.94 -21.99 -13.78
C MET A 81 0.27 -22.85 -14.15
N VAL A 82 1.35 -22.18 -14.57
CA VAL A 82 2.64 -22.81 -14.90
C VAL A 82 3.67 -22.32 -13.87
N GLU A 83 4.04 -23.19 -12.93
CA GLU A 83 4.71 -22.85 -11.67
C GLU A 83 6.20 -23.28 -11.64
N ASN A 84 6.73 -23.78 -12.75
CA ASN A 84 8.04 -24.42 -12.85
C ASN A 84 9.02 -23.74 -13.83
N LEU A 85 8.84 -22.45 -14.11
CA LEU A 85 9.74 -21.64 -14.95
C LEU A 85 10.87 -21.01 -14.12
N ALA A 86 12.03 -20.80 -14.73
CA ALA A 86 13.18 -20.14 -14.12
C ALA A 86 13.46 -18.77 -14.75
N GLU A 87 14.30 -17.95 -14.13
CA GLU A 87 14.65 -16.58 -14.58
C GLU A 87 14.96 -16.48 -16.08
N LYS A 88 15.79 -17.42 -16.59
CA LYS A 88 16.21 -17.52 -18.00
C LYS A 88 15.05 -17.68 -19.00
N ASP A 89 13.89 -18.16 -18.52
CA ASP A 89 12.73 -18.48 -19.35
C ASP A 89 11.89 -17.23 -19.62
N PHE A 90 12.21 -16.10 -18.96
CA PHE A 90 11.55 -14.79 -19.12
C PHE A 90 12.44 -13.76 -19.84
N ARG A 91 11.82 -12.92 -20.67
CA ARG A 91 12.41 -11.69 -21.22
C ARG A 91 11.48 -10.52 -20.88
N VAL A 92 12.01 -9.52 -20.16
CA VAL A 92 11.28 -8.28 -19.82
C VAL A 92 11.71 -7.17 -20.77
N LEU A 93 10.75 -6.46 -21.36
CA LEU A 93 10.96 -5.27 -22.17
C LEU A 93 10.30 -4.06 -21.49
N GLU A 94 10.98 -2.91 -21.52
CA GLU A 94 10.42 -1.61 -21.20
C GLU A 94 10.49 -0.73 -22.45
N ASP A 95 9.34 -0.25 -22.93
CA ASP A 95 9.20 0.49 -24.19
C ASP A 95 9.86 -0.20 -25.40
N GLY A 96 9.92 -1.54 -25.38
CA GLY A 96 10.58 -2.39 -26.37
C GLY A 96 12.08 -2.62 -26.14
N ALA A 97 12.72 -1.91 -25.20
CA ALA A 97 14.11 -2.13 -24.82
C ALA A 97 14.23 -3.23 -23.75
N GLN A 98 15.00 -4.28 -24.04
CA GLN A 98 15.19 -5.40 -23.10
C GLN A 98 15.87 -4.94 -21.80
N GLN A 99 15.29 -5.36 -20.68
CA GLN A 99 15.77 -5.07 -19.33
C GLN A 99 16.48 -6.29 -18.74
N LYS A 100 17.47 -6.04 -17.88
CA LYS A 100 18.17 -7.11 -17.15
C LYS A 100 17.50 -7.35 -15.80
N LEU A 101 17.00 -8.56 -15.58
CA LEU A 101 16.52 -8.97 -14.27
C LEU A 101 17.62 -8.84 -13.20
N SER A 102 17.19 -8.36 -12.04
CA SER A 102 17.99 -8.14 -10.83
C SER A 102 17.35 -8.79 -9.61
N VAL A 103 16.06 -9.13 -9.70
CA VAL A 103 15.32 -9.99 -8.76
C VAL A 103 14.50 -10.99 -9.58
N PHE A 104 14.58 -12.27 -9.20
CA PHE A 104 13.66 -13.32 -9.62
C PHE A 104 13.20 -14.08 -8.37
N SER A 105 11.90 -14.29 -8.23
CA SER A 105 11.33 -15.16 -7.19
C SER A 105 10.04 -15.81 -7.67
N HIS A 106 9.82 -17.04 -7.24
CA HIS A 106 8.53 -17.73 -7.33
C HIS A 106 8.29 -18.38 -5.97
N ALA A 107 7.61 -17.65 -5.08
CA ALA A 107 7.44 -18.02 -3.68
C ALA A 107 6.16 -17.41 -3.12
N ASP A 108 5.52 -18.16 -2.22
CA ASP A 108 4.34 -17.77 -1.45
C ASP A 108 4.74 -16.74 -0.38
N ILE A 109 4.90 -15.48 -0.81
CA ILE A 109 5.19 -14.34 0.06
C ILE A 109 3.88 -13.70 0.57
N PRO A 110 3.78 -13.37 1.87
CA PRO A 110 2.58 -12.73 2.40
C PRO A 110 2.31 -11.36 1.77
N VAL A 111 1.03 -11.00 1.66
CA VAL A 111 0.54 -9.80 0.97
C VAL A 111 -0.18 -8.82 1.92
N THR A 112 -0.27 -7.55 1.55
CA THR A 112 -1.30 -6.65 2.10
C THR A 112 -2.47 -6.64 1.12
N MET A 113 -3.69 -6.82 1.62
CA MET A 113 -4.84 -7.10 0.77
C MET A 113 -6.12 -6.41 1.24
N GLY A 114 -6.74 -5.65 0.35
CA GLY A 114 -8.12 -5.17 0.51
C GLY A 114 -9.13 -6.17 -0.04
N ILE A 115 -10.28 -6.29 0.62
CA ILE A 115 -11.46 -6.99 0.12
C ILE A 115 -12.59 -5.96 0.08
N ASP A 116 -12.90 -5.49 -1.12
CA ASP A 116 -13.85 -4.42 -1.38
C ASP A 116 -15.18 -5.06 -1.81
N ILE A 117 -16.22 -4.96 -0.97
CA ILE A 117 -17.51 -5.63 -1.19
C ILE A 117 -18.64 -4.61 -1.32
N ASP A 118 -19.34 -4.71 -2.43
CA ASP A 118 -20.55 -3.96 -2.73
C ASP A 118 -21.70 -4.42 -1.82
N ASP A 119 -22.32 -3.44 -1.16
CA ASP A 119 -23.46 -3.59 -0.27
C ASP A 119 -24.57 -2.60 -0.67
N SER A 120 -24.69 -2.34 -1.97
CA SER A 120 -25.81 -1.63 -2.57
C SER A 120 -27.12 -2.44 -2.50
N GLY A 121 -28.24 -1.81 -2.87
CA GLY A 121 -29.56 -2.47 -2.82
C GLY A 121 -29.70 -3.72 -3.70
N SER A 122 -28.93 -3.85 -4.79
CA SER A 122 -28.95 -5.00 -5.72
C SER A 122 -28.19 -6.21 -5.17
N MET A 123 -27.16 -5.99 -4.35
CA MET A 123 -26.36 -7.04 -3.75
C MET A 123 -27.09 -7.84 -2.66
N ARG A 124 -28.21 -7.35 -2.13
CA ARG A 124 -28.96 -7.92 -0.99
C ARG A 124 -29.09 -9.45 -0.99
N ASP A 125 -29.57 -10.04 -2.08
CA ASP A 125 -29.81 -11.49 -2.17
C ASP A 125 -28.54 -12.29 -2.57
N LYS A 126 -27.47 -11.58 -2.96
CA LYS A 126 -26.15 -12.13 -3.33
C LYS A 126 -25.17 -12.11 -2.14
N ARG A 127 -25.32 -11.14 -1.25
CA ARG A 127 -24.40 -10.75 -0.17
C ARG A 127 -24.00 -11.91 0.77
N ALA A 128 -24.92 -12.85 1.01
CA ALA A 128 -24.65 -14.06 1.81
C ALA A 128 -23.66 -15.02 1.14
N ALA A 129 -23.84 -15.33 -0.16
CA ALA A 129 -22.91 -16.18 -0.91
C ALA A 129 -21.54 -15.51 -1.09
N VAL A 130 -21.55 -14.18 -1.26
CA VAL A 130 -20.33 -13.36 -1.30
C VAL A 130 -19.54 -13.44 0.00
N ASN A 131 -20.23 -13.43 1.15
CA ASN A 131 -19.56 -13.56 2.45
C ASN A 131 -18.90 -14.92 2.65
N GLU A 132 -19.57 -16.03 2.35
CA GLU A 132 -18.92 -17.35 2.45
C GLU A 132 -17.74 -17.47 1.47
N ALA A 133 -17.87 -16.95 0.25
CA ALA A 133 -16.77 -16.92 -0.72
C ALA A 133 -15.59 -16.05 -0.28
N ALA A 134 -15.82 -14.90 0.37
CA ALA A 134 -14.78 -14.04 0.93
C ALA A 134 -14.14 -14.65 2.18
N VAL A 135 -14.91 -15.35 3.02
CA VAL A 135 -14.36 -16.11 4.15
C VAL A 135 -13.51 -17.29 3.64
N THR A 136 -13.92 -18.01 2.60
CA THR A 136 -13.10 -19.06 1.96
C THR A 136 -11.86 -18.50 1.25
N PHE A 137 -11.95 -17.31 0.65
CA PHE A 137 -10.80 -16.59 0.10
C PHE A 137 -9.69 -16.42 1.16
N VAL A 138 -10.03 -15.81 2.30
CA VAL A 138 -9.08 -15.60 3.41
C VAL A 138 -8.57 -16.93 3.96
N LYS A 139 -9.43 -17.94 4.17
CA LYS A 139 -9.01 -19.30 4.60
C LYS A 139 -8.02 -19.97 3.63
N THR A 140 -8.05 -19.59 2.35
CA THR A 140 -7.18 -20.12 1.27
C THR A 140 -5.91 -19.28 1.08
N SER A 141 -5.83 -18.11 1.74
CA SER A 141 -4.69 -17.19 1.67
C SER A 141 -3.53 -17.61 2.57
N ASN A 142 -2.47 -16.80 2.63
CA ASN A 142 -1.31 -17.05 3.49
C ASN A 142 -1.62 -16.55 4.92
N PRO A 143 -1.33 -17.32 5.99
CA PRO A 143 -1.69 -16.94 7.37
C PRO A 143 -0.98 -15.67 7.87
N ASP A 144 0.09 -15.23 7.21
CA ASP A 144 0.80 -13.99 7.51
C ASP A 144 0.27 -12.76 6.71
N ASP A 145 -0.82 -12.91 5.96
CA ASP A 145 -1.41 -11.83 5.15
C ASP A 145 -2.00 -10.70 6.01
N GLN A 146 -1.78 -9.46 5.58
CA GLN A 146 -2.38 -8.26 6.17
C GLN A 146 -3.68 -7.92 5.44
N VAL A 147 -4.80 -8.49 5.89
CA VAL A 147 -6.11 -8.32 5.26
C VAL A 147 -6.92 -7.21 5.93
N PHE A 148 -7.60 -6.40 5.11
CA PHE A 148 -8.66 -5.49 5.52
C PHE A 148 -9.87 -5.62 4.57
N VAL A 149 -11.01 -5.13 5.03
CA VAL A 149 -12.33 -5.22 4.37
C VAL A 149 -12.92 -3.82 4.25
N VAL A 150 -13.42 -3.48 3.07
CA VAL A 150 -14.19 -2.27 2.79
C VAL A 150 -15.56 -2.68 2.28
N ASN A 151 -16.62 -2.37 3.02
CA ASN A 151 -17.99 -2.46 2.51
C ASN A 151 -18.35 -1.11 1.86
N PHE A 152 -19.14 -1.07 0.78
CA PHE A 152 -19.55 0.20 0.17
C PHE A 152 -20.93 0.17 -0.46
N ASN A 153 -21.64 1.30 -0.38
CA ASN A 153 -22.90 1.58 -1.06
C ASN A 153 -22.95 3.02 -1.59
N ASP A 154 -23.74 3.92 -1.00
CA ASP A 154 -23.68 5.37 -1.29
C ASP A 154 -22.33 5.98 -0.84
N GLU A 155 -21.71 5.40 0.21
CA GLU A 155 -20.37 5.74 0.71
C GLU A 155 -19.56 4.44 0.99
N TYR A 156 -18.29 4.55 1.37
CA TYR A 156 -17.44 3.41 1.73
C TYR A 156 -17.13 3.36 3.24
N TYR A 157 -16.95 2.15 3.76
CA TYR A 157 -16.77 1.88 5.19
C TYR A 157 -15.57 0.93 5.41
N LEU A 158 -14.50 1.46 6.02
CA LEU A 158 -13.34 0.68 6.47
C LEU A 158 -13.74 -0.13 7.72
N ASP A 159 -14.26 -1.33 7.48
CA ASP A 159 -15.03 -2.06 8.48
C ASP A 159 -14.22 -3.03 9.34
N THR A 160 -12.94 -3.17 9.02
CA THR A 160 -11.94 -3.91 9.78
C THR A 160 -11.51 -3.14 11.04
N PRO A 161 -11.38 -3.79 12.21
CA PRO A 161 -10.82 -3.15 13.40
C PRO A 161 -9.36 -2.72 13.19
N GLY A 162 -9.08 -1.41 13.29
CA GLY A 162 -7.74 -0.87 13.06
C GLY A 162 -7.33 -0.87 11.58
N ASN A 163 -6.04 -1.06 11.30
CA ASN A 163 -5.55 -1.03 9.92
C ASN A 163 -5.72 -2.38 9.20
N PHE A 164 -5.48 -3.49 9.89
CA PHE A 164 -5.59 -4.85 9.37
C PHE A 164 -6.11 -5.75 10.47
N ALA A 165 -6.90 -6.76 10.12
CA ALA A 165 -7.50 -7.64 11.10
C ALA A 165 -6.42 -8.49 11.80
N SER A 166 -6.57 -8.67 13.11
CA SER A 166 -5.64 -9.43 13.94
C SER A 166 -5.94 -10.94 13.93
N ASN A 167 -7.12 -11.35 13.44
CA ASN A 167 -7.58 -12.74 13.40
C ASN A 167 -8.78 -12.94 12.45
N MET A 168 -9.14 -14.20 12.24
CA MET A 168 -10.25 -14.64 11.38
C MET A 168 -11.63 -14.18 11.87
N GLU A 169 -11.85 -14.00 13.18
CA GLU A 169 -13.16 -13.57 13.70
C GLU A 169 -13.40 -12.07 13.48
N GLU A 170 -12.35 -11.25 13.52
CA GLU A 170 -12.40 -9.84 13.10
C GLU A 170 -12.72 -9.71 11.60
N LEU A 171 -12.13 -10.56 10.74
CA LEU A 171 -12.45 -10.57 9.30
C LEU A 171 -13.89 -11.03 9.04
N LYS A 172 -14.34 -12.14 9.64
CA LYS A 172 -15.75 -12.55 9.60
C LYS A 172 -16.67 -11.44 10.08
N GLY A 173 -16.32 -10.75 11.17
CA GLY A 173 -17.09 -9.65 11.73
C GLY A 173 -17.19 -8.44 10.79
N ALA A 174 -16.12 -8.10 10.07
CA ALA A 174 -16.13 -7.04 9.07
C ALA A 174 -16.91 -7.43 7.79
N LEU A 175 -16.76 -8.68 7.33
CA LEU A 175 -17.50 -9.24 6.19
C LEU A 175 -19.01 -9.36 6.48
N ALA A 176 -19.38 -9.78 7.69
CA ALA A 176 -20.76 -9.99 8.12
C ALA A 176 -21.56 -8.70 8.40
N LYS A 177 -20.93 -7.52 8.31
CA LYS A 177 -21.64 -6.24 8.27
C LYS A 177 -22.37 -6.15 6.93
N ILE A 178 -23.69 -6.06 7.00
CA ILE A 178 -24.59 -6.00 5.85
C ILE A 178 -25.63 -4.91 6.12
N ASP A 179 -25.65 -3.90 5.26
CA ASP A 179 -26.64 -2.83 5.18
C ASP A 179 -26.97 -2.58 3.70
N SER A 180 -27.50 -3.62 3.04
CA SER A 180 -27.75 -3.65 1.59
C SER A 180 -28.85 -2.67 1.14
N ARG A 181 -28.46 -1.41 0.94
CA ARG A 181 -29.30 -0.28 0.51
C ARG A 181 -28.44 0.75 -0.23
N GLY A 182 -29.08 1.72 -0.88
CA GLY A 182 -28.38 2.80 -1.57
C GLY A 182 -27.82 2.41 -2.96
N GLY A 183 -27.06 3.33 -3.53
CA GLY A 183 -26.33 3.21 -4.79
C GLY A 183 -24.96 2.56 -4.63
N THR A 184 -24.03 2.91 -5.51
CA THR A 184 -22.73 2.22 -5.67
C THR A 184 -21.59 3.22 -5.87
N ALA A 185 -20.76 3.39 -4.83
CA ALA A 185 -19.57 4.26 -4.78
C ALA A 185 -18.26 3.45 -4.90
N LEU A 186 -18.21 2.58 -5.91
CA LEU A 186 -17.10 1.68 -6.21
C LEU A 186 -15.76 2.43 -6.38
N TYR A 187 -15.74 3.56 -7.09
CA TYR A 187 -14.50 4.29 -7.35
C TYR A 187 -13.93 4.98 -6.12
N ASP A 188 -14.79 5.55 -5.26
CA ASP A 188 -14.38 6.09 -3.96
C ASP A 188 -13.88 4.98 -3.02
N ALA A 189 -14.53 3.81 -3.00
CA ALA A 189 -14.12 2.66 -2.20
C ALA A 189 -12.73 2.12 -2.62
N VAL A 190 -12.53 1.83 -3.92
CA VAL A 190 -11.25 1.28 -4.40
C VAL A 190 -10.12 2.32 -4.29
N SER A 191 -10.42 3.62 -4.43
CA SER A 191 -9.46 4.70 -4.16
C SER A 191 -9.00 4.69 -2.70
N ALA A 192 -9.94 4.55 -1.75
CA ALA A 192 -9.62 4.40 -0.33
C ALA A 192 -8.79 3.13 -0.05
N SER A 193 -9.10 2.00 -0.69
CA SER A 193 -8.32 0.76 -0.57
C SER A 193 -6.89 0.88 -1.14
N ILE A 194 -6.70 1.60 -2.25
CA ILE A 194 -5.37 1.91 -2.81
C ILE A 194 -4.53 2.76 -1.84
N ASP A 195 -5.14 3.69 -1.12
CA ASP A 195 -4.47 4.47 -0.08
C ASP A 195 -4.19 3.64 1.19
N HIS A 196 -5.17 2.86 1.66
CA HIS A 196 -5.06 2.07 2.88
C HIS A 196 -4.02 0.93 2.78
N LEU A 197 -3.84 0.36 1.59
CA LEU A 197 -2.76 -0.59 1.28
C LEU A 197 -1.35 -0.07 1.64
N LYS A 198 -1.14 1.25 1.64
CA LYS A 198 0.14 1.91 1.97
C LYS A 198 0.50 1.80 3.46
N LEU A 199 -0.47 1.50 4.33
CA LEU A 199 -0.25 1.26 5.77
C LEU A 199 0.33 -0.13 6.05
N GLY A 200 0.29 -1.05 5.08
CA GLY A 200 0.78 -2.42 5.22
C GLY A 200 2.28 -2.56 4.92
N ASN A 201 2.95 -3.48 5.61
CA ASN A 201 4.40 -3.70 5.55
C ASN A 201 4.83 -4.83 4.62
N ARG A 202 3.90 -5.47 3.90
CA ARG A 202 4.21 -6.44 2.83
C ARG A 202 4.47 -5.69 1.53
N ASP A 203 5.51 -6.07 0.77
CA ASP A 203 5.82 -5.45 -0.53
C ASP A 203 4.71 -5.69 -1.56
N LYS A 204 4.14 -6.89 -1.56
CA LYS A 204 3.09 -7.31 -2.48
C LYS A 204 1.72 -6.81 -2.00
N LYS A 205 0.98 -6.19 -2.92
CA LYS A 205 -0.31 -5.53 -2.67
C LYS A 205 -1.40 -6.11 -3.57
N ALA A 206 -2.59 -6.35 -3.04
CA ALA A 206 -3.74 -6.84 -3.81
C ALA A 206 -5.06 -6.17 -3.37
N ILE A 207 -6.05 -6.15 -4.27
CA ILE A 207 -7.44 -5.83 -3.95
C ILE A 207 -8.34 -6.88 -4.61
N LEU A 208 -9.30 -7.43 -3.85
CA LEU A 208 -10.40 -8.23 -4.38
C LEU A 208 -11.69 -7.41 -4.32
N ILE A 209 -12.21 -7.02 -5.49
CA ILE A 209 -13.49 -6.31 -5.64
C ILE A 209 -14.59 -7.33 -5.94
N ILE A 210 -15.72 -7.25 -5.23
CA ILE A 210 -16.94 -8.03 -5.53
C ILE A 210 -18.14 -7.08 -5.60
N SER A 211 -18.73 -6.93 -6.80
CA SER A 211 -19.78 -5.94 -7.09
C SER A 211 -20.73 -6.43 -8.19
N ASP A 212 -21.99 -5.97 -8.17
CA ASP A 212 -22.93 -6.19 -9.27
C ASP A 212 -23.33 -4.92 -10.04
N GLY A 213 -22.96 -3.74 -9.52
CA GLY A 213 -23.41 -2.45 -10.03
C GLY A 213 -22.49 -1.79 -11.06
N GLU A 214 -23.05 -0.82 -11.77
CA GLU A 214 -22.25 0.28 -12.33
C GLU A 214 -22.14 1.39 -11.26
N ASP A 215 -20.94 1.96 -11.10
CA ASP A 215 -20.74 3.11 -10.21
C ASP A 215 -21.70 4.27 -10.57
N ASN A 216 -22.36 4.78 -9.53
CA ASN A 216 -23.38 5.82 -9.64
C ASN A 216 -23.35 6.84 -8.50
N ALA A 217 -22.51 6.63 -7.46
CA ALA A 217 -22.43 7.48 -6.27
C ALA A 217 -21.03 8.06 -6.00
N SER A 218 -19.97 7.61 -6.71
CA SER A 218 -18.61 8.11 -6.46
C SER A 218 -18.41 9.57 -6.86
N ARG A 219 -17.42 10.21 -6.20
CA ARG A 219 -16.90 11.54 -6.54
C ARG A 219 -15.71 11.45 -7.50
N TYR A 220 -14.93 10.37 -7.45
CA TYR A 220 -13.89 10.12 -8.44
C TYR A 220 -14.47 9.70 -9.79
N SER A 221 -13.80 10.10 -10.89
CA SER A 221 -14.10 9.56 -12.21
C SER A 221 -13.33 8.26 -12.47
N PHE A 222 -13.87 7.37 -13.31
CA PHE A 222 -13.16 6.14 -13.70
C PHE A 222 -11.74 6.40 -14.27
N PRO A 223 -11.51 7.42 -15.14
CA PRO A 223 -10.15 7.81 -15.54
C PRO A 223 -9.20 8.18 -14.39
N ASP A 224 -9.70 8.75 -13.29
CA ASP A 224 -8.88 9.09 -12.13
C ASP A 224 -8.54 7.85 -11.31
N LEU A 225 -9.53 6.98 -11.05
CA LEU A 225 -9.29 5.69 -10.41
C LEU A 225 -8.30 4.84 -11.21
N LEU A 226 -8.48 4.75 -12.53
CA LEU A 226 -7.61 3.96 -13.41
C LEU A 226 -6.17 4.48 -13.35
N ARG A 227 -5.98 5.80 -13.26
CA ARG A 227 -4.66 6.42 -13.04
C ARG A 227 -4.08 6.09 -11.67
N GLN A 228 -4.88 6.15 -10.60
CA GLN A 228 -4.43 5.76 -9.25
C GLN A 228 -4.00 4.28 -9.21
N ALA A 229 -4.80 3.38 -9.79
CA ALA A 229 -4.50 1.97 -9.91
C ALA A 229 -3.19 1.73 -10.69
N GLN A 230 -2.99 2.40 -11.83
CA GLN A 230 -1.76 2.35 -12.63
C GLN A 230 -0.54 2.99 -11.96
N GLN A 231 -0.73 3.87 -10.98
CA GLN A 231 0.34 4.45 -10.15
C GLN A 231 0.63 3.63 -8.89
N SER A 232 -0.29 2.76 -8.48
CA SER A 232 -0.11 1.83 -7.38
C SER A 232 0.78 0.63 -7.76
N ASN A 233 1.15 -0.16 -6.76
CA ASN A 233 1.70 -1.51 -6.92
C ASN A 233 0.68 -2.61 -6.56
N ALA A 234 -0.61 -2.27 -6.48
CA ALA A 234 -1.68 -3.22 -6.22
C ALA A 234 -2.05 -4.01 -7.48
N VAL A 235 -2.29 -5.31 -7.32
CA VAL A 235 -2.93 -6.16 -8.34
C VAL A 235 -4.42 -6.24 -8.02
N ILE A 236 -5.30 -5.76 -8.91
CA ILE A 236 -6.75 -5.69 -8.66
C ILE A 236 -7.46 -6.85 -9.35
N TYR A 237 -8.21 -7.62 -8.58
CA TYR A 237 -9.09 -8.68 -9.06
C TYR A 237 -10.53 -8.26 -8.90
N CYS A 238 -11.37 -8.61 -9.87
CA CYS A 238 -12.78 -8.22 -9.87
C CYS A 238 -13.67 -9.46 -10.04
N ILE A 239 -14.72 -9.58 -9.23
CA ILE A 239 -15.83 -10.50 -9.46
C ILE A 239 -17.08 -9.67 -9.72
N GLY A 240 -17.45 -9.54 -10.99
CA GLY A 240 -18.66 -8.84 -11.41
C GLY A 240 -19.86 -9.78 -11.38
N LEU A 241 -20.75 -9.62 -10.41
CA LEU A 241 -21.97 -10.42 -10.23
C LEU A 241 -23.13 -9.91 -11.09
N LEU A 242 -22.81 -9.64 -12.36
CA LEU A 242 -23.73 -9.16 -13.39
C LEU A 242 -24.93 -10.12 -13.50
N GLY A 243 -26.15 -9.58 -13.63
CA GLY A 243 -27.37 -10.37 -13.48
C GLY A 243 -27.60 -11.37 -14.61
N GLU A 244 -27.86 -12.64 -14.27
CA GLU A 244 -28.77 -13.45 -15.08
C GLU A 244 -30.21 -13.16 -14.64
N GLU A 245 -31.09 -12.91 -15.61
CA GLU A 245 -32.51 -12.61 -15.39
C GLU A 245 -33.20 -13.80 -14.68
N HIS A 246 -33.95 -13.54 -13.59
CA HIS A 246 -34.78 -14.58 -12.96
C HIS A 246 -35.68 -15.26 -13.99
N PRO A 247 -35.68 -16.62 -14.10
CA PRO A 247 -36.56 -17.35 -15.02
C PRO A 247 -38.05 -17.11 -14.72
N GLY A 248 -38.64 -16.13 -15.40
CA GLY A 248 -40.02 -15.67 -15.16
C GLY A 248 -40.22 -14.14 -15.26
N GLY A 249 -39.15 -13.34 -15.32
CA GLY A 249 -39.25 -11.90 -15.55
C GLY A 249 -39.88 -11.57 -16.91
N LEU A 250 -40.99 -10.82 -16.92
CA LEU A 250 -41.80 -10.59 -18.13
C LEU A 250 -41.16 -9.61 -19.15
N PHE A 251 -40.07 -8.93 -18.79
CA PHE A 251 -39.40 -7.95 -19.64
C PHE A 251 -37.88 -8.17 -19.70
N LYS A 252 -37.40 -8.70 -20.83
CA LYS A 252 -35.96 -8.75 -21.16
C LYS A 252 -35.47 -7.36 -21.56
N ILE A 253 -35.13 -6.50 -20.60
CA ILE A 253 -34.38 -5.28 -20.86
C ILE A 253 -32.90 -5.60 -20.65
N HIS A 254 -32.20 -5.94 -21.74
CA HIS A 254 -30.74 -6.02 -21.72
C HIS A 254 -30.17 -4.61 -21.50
N GLY A 255 -29.79 -4.31 -20.26
CA GLY A 255 -29.31 -3.00 -19.86
C GLY A 255 -27.99 -2.62 -20.53
N GLY A 256 -27.74 -1.31 -20.65
CA GLY A 256 -26.40 -0.80 -20.95
C GLY A 256 -25.42 -0.94 -19.79
N GLY A 257 -25.95 -0.99 -18.56
CA GLY A 257 -25.19 -1.02 -17.30
C GLY A 257 -24.29 -2.23 -17.17
N ASP A 258 -24.82 -3.45 -17.31
CA ASP A 258 -24.06 -4.70 -17.13
C ASP A 258 -22.78 -4.72 -17.98
N LYS A 259 -22.90 -4.35 -19.27
CA LYS A 259 -21.76 -4.27 -20.21
C LYS A 259 -20.77 -3.16 -19.89
N ARG A 260 -21.22 -2.12 -19.19
CA ARG A 260 -20.38 -1.01 -18.75
C ARG A 260 -19.66 -1.33 -17.44
N ALA A 261 -20.33 -1.99 -16.50
CA ALA A 261 -19.72 -2.60 -15.31
C ALA A 261 -18.69 -3.67 -15.71
N GLU A 262 -19.04 -4.60 -16.61
CA GLU A 262 -18.14 -5.62 -17.18
C GLU A 262 -16.85 -4.97 -17.72
N LYS A 263 -17.00 -3.92 -18.54
CA LYS A 263 -15.88 -3.18 -19.12
C LYS A 263 -15.05 -2.46 -18.07
N VAL A 264 -15.67 -1.76 -17.13
CA VAL A 264 -15.01 -1.01 -16.05
C VAL A 264 -14.16 -1.95 -15.18
N LEU A 265 -14.77 -3.03 -14.70
CA LEU A 265 -14.10 -4.04 -13.87
C LEU A 265 -12.97 -4.75 -14.62
N THR A 266 -13.16 -5.04 -15.91
CA THR A 266 -12.12 -5.63 -16.77
C THR A 266 -10.95 -4.66 -16.95
N GLN A 267 -11.21 -3.41 -17.34
CA GLN A 267 -10.16 -2.42 -17.59
C GLN A 267 -9.35 -2.07 -16.32
N LEU A 268 -9.99 -2.05 -15.15
CA LEU A 268 -9.31 -1.84 -13.87
C LEU A 268 -8.39 -3.00 -13.48
N ALA A 269 -8.85 -4.23 -13.67
CA ALA A 269 -8.06 -5.43 -13.40
C ALA A 269 -6.88 -5.58 -14.39
N GLU A 270 -7.12 -5.42 -15.69
CA GLU A 270 -6.08 -5.49 -16.73
C GLU A 270 -5.00 -4.41 -16.54
N ALA A 271 -5.39 -3.18 -16.18
CA ALA A 271 -4.45 -2.09 -15.94
C ALA A 271 -3.47 -2.33 -14.77
N THR A 272 -3.76 -3.30 -13.90
CA THR A 272 -2.92 -3.69 -12.76
C THR A 272 -2.32 -5.10 -12.90
N GLY A 273 -2.64 -5.83 -13.97
CA GLY A 273 -2.19 -7.22 -14.19
C GLY A 273 -2.99 -8.28 -13.45
N GLY A 274 -4.07 -7.89 -12.76
CA GLY A 274 -5.03 -8.82 -12.17
C GLY A 274 -6.02 -9.32 -13.22
N LYS A 275 -7.17 -9.87 -12.77
CA LYS A 275 -8.19 -10.40 -13.68
C LYS A 275 -9.61 -10.15 -13.17
N ALA A 276 -10.50 -9.80 -14.10
CA ALA A 276 -11.95 -9.79 -13.88
C ALA A 276 -12.59 -11.16 -14.20
N TYR A 277 -13.62 -11.50 -13.43
CA TYR A 277 -14.39 -12.73 -13.52
C TYR A 277 -15.88 -12.38 -13.49
N PHE A 278 -16.66 -13.00 -14.37
CA PHE A 278 -18.10 -12.77 -14.50
C PHE A 278 -18.82 -14.13 -14.39
N PRO A 279 -19.05 -14.62 -13.15
CA PRO A 279 -19.78 -15.87 -12.92
C PRO A 279 -21.23 -15.75 -13.39
N ARG A 280 -21.80 -16.85 -13.87
CA ARG A 280 -23.23 -16.92 -14.25
C ARG A 280 -24.15 -17.23 -13.08
N SER A 281 -23.59 -17.73 -11.98
CA SER A 281 -24.34 -18.21 -10.83
C SER A 281 -23.49 -18.12 -9.55
N LEU A 282 -24.15 -17.93 -8.40
CA LEU A 282 -23.46 -17.59 -7.14
C LEU A 282 -22.58 -18.73 -6.59
N ASP A 283 -22.85 -19.98 -6.96
CA ASP A 283 -22.02 -21.15 -6.64
C ASP A 283 -20.63 -21.11 -7.30
N GLN A 284 -20.44 -20.29 -8.33
CA GLN A 284 -19.14 -20.11 -8.99
C GLN A 284 -18.23 -19.11 -8.25
N VAL A 285 -18.77 -18.30 -7.34
CA VAL A 285 -18.03 -17.21 -6.67
C VAL A 285 -16.95 -17.76 -5.73
N GLU A 286 -17.26 -18.78 -4.91
CA GLU A 286 -16.27 -19.42 -4.03
C GLU A 286 -15.14 -20.12 -4.81
N PRO A 287 -15.41 -20.94 -5.86
CA PRO A 287 -14.37 -21.45 -6.76
C PRO A 287 -13.50 -20.36 -7.42
N ILE A 288 -14.08 -19.21 -7.77
CA ILE A 288 -13.33 -18.05 -8.31
C ILE A 288 -12.43 -17.45 -7.22
N CYS A 289 -12.94 -17.22 -6.02
CA CYS A 289 -12.14 -16.79 -4.87
C CYS A 289 -10.95 -17.73 -4.60
N VAL A 290 -11.18 -19.05 -4.58
CA VAL A 290 -10.10 -20.06 -4.45
C VAL A 290 -9.09 -19.96 -5.59
N SER A 291 -9.53 -19.68 -6.82
CA SER A 291 -8.63 -19.44 -7.96
C SER A 291 -7.82 -18.15 -7.81
N ILE A 292 -8.39 -17.08 -7.23
CA ILE A 292 -7.70 -15.80 -7.03
C ILE A 292 -6.67 -15.93 -5.89
N ALA A 293 -7.00 -16.59 -4.79
CA ALA A 293 -6.05 -16.85 -3.70
C ALA A 293 -4.83 -17.66 -4.19
N ARG A 294 -5.04 -18.67 -5.04
CA ARG A 294 -3.95 -19.41 -5.70
C ARG A 294 -3.16 -18.55 -6.68
N ASP A 295 -3.84 -17.72 -7.48
CA ASP A 295 -3.16 -16.81 -8.40
C ASP A 295 -2.23 -15.86 -7.63
N ILE A 296 -2.71 -15.25 -6.54
CA ILE A 296 -1.93 -14.34 -5.69
C ILE A 296 -0.71 -15.06 -5.07
N ARG A 297 -0.84 -16.30 -4.60
CA ARG A 297 0.29 -17.05 -3.98
C ARG A 297 1.33 -17.52 -5.01
N ASN A 298 0.91 -17.86 -6.23
CA ASN A 298 1.76 -18.54 -7.23
C ASN A 298 2.22 -17.61 -8.38
N GLN A 299 2.41 -16.30 -8.12
CA GLN A 299 2.98 -15.38 -9.13
C GLN A 299 4.50 -15.34 -9.10
N TYR A 300 5.11 -15.25 -10.28
CA TYR A 300 6.51 -14.85 -10.42
C TYR A 300 6.66 -13.38 -10.05
N THR A 301 7.73 -13.05 -9.32
CA THR A 301 8.12 -11.67 -9.01
C THR A 301 9.43 -11.38 -9.74
N LEU A 302 9.36 -10.40 -10.65
CA LEU A 302 10.39 -10.07 -11.62
C LEU A 302 10.79 -8.61 -11.42
N GLY A 303 12.00 -8.38 -10.89
CA GLY A 303 12.51 -7.05 -10.58
C GLY A 303 13.68 -6.64 -11.47
N TYR A 304 13.68 -5.40 -11.96
CA TYR A 304 14.76 -4.84 -12.77
C TYR A 304 15.00 -3.35 -12.48
N TYR A 305 16.21 -2.87 -12.75
CA TYR A 305 16.53 -1.45 -12.77
C TYR A 305 16.41 -0.92 -14.22
N PRO A 306 15.51 0.04 -14.51
CA PRO A 306 15.30 0.53 -15.86
C PRO A 306 16.55 1.13 -16.50
N THR A 307 16.83 0.74 -17.75
CA THR A 307 17.87 1.38 -18.57
C THR A 307 17.54 2.86 -18.88
N ASN A 308 16.26 3.23 -18.88
CA ASN A 308 15.81 4.62 -18.97
C ASN A 308 15.81 5.26 -17.56
N ALA A 309 16.77 6.16 -17.29
CA ALA A 309 16.90 6.81 -16.00
C ALA A 309 15.99 8.06 -15.77
N LYS A 310 15.15 8.45 -16.74
CA LYS A 310 14.36 9.69 -16.66
C LYS A 310 13.29 9.65 -15.56
N LYS A 311 13.27 10.69 -14.71
CA LYS A 311 12.24 10.90 -13.67
C LYS A 311 11.23 11.98 -14.10
N ASP A 312 10.54 11.71 -15.21
CA ASP A 312 9.69 12.68 -15.93
C ASP A 312 8.18 12.45 -15.73
N GLY A 313 7.75 11.42 -15.01
CA GLY A 313 6.33 11.08 -14.86
C GLY A 313 5.68 10.46 -16.09
N SER A 314 6.46 10.05 -17.11
CA SER A 314 5.94 9.35 -18.29
C SER A 314 5.38 7.96 -17.94
N PHE A 315 4.39 7.49 -18.70
CA PHE A 315 4.00 6.08 -18.67
C PHE A 315 4.98 5.26 -19.51
N ARG A 316 5.51 4.19 -18.92
CA ARG A 316 6.45 3.25 -19.55
C ARG A 316 5.75 1.92 -19.75
N ARG A 317 5.70 1.45 -20.99
CA ARG A 317 5.02 0.21 -21.37
C ARG A 317 5.89 -0.99 -21.05
N VAL A 318 5.32 -2.01 -20.42
CA VAL A 318 6.03 -3.21 -19.98
C VAL A 318 5.47 -4.42 -20.72
N GLU A 319 6.36 -5.25 -21.24
CA GLU A 319 6.03 -6.53 -21.86
C GLU A 319 6.90 -7.63 -21.22
N ILE A 320 6.30 -8.78 -20.92
CA ILE A 320 7.02 -9.96 -20.44
C ILE A 320 6.73 -11.11 -21.41
N GLU A 321 7.79 -11.58 -22.07
CA GLU A 321 7.75 -12.67 -23.02
C GLU A 321 8.43 -13.91 -22.43
N LEU A 322 8.09 -15.11 -22.93
CA LEU A 322 8.83 -16.33 -22.65
C LEU A 322 9.91 -16.56 -23.71
N THR A 323 11.03 -17.19 -23.36
CA THR A 323 12.20 -17.31 -24.27
C THR A 323 12.15 -18.54 -25.18
N ASP A 324 11.51 -19.65 -24.78
CA ASP A 324 11.28 -20.82 -25.65
C ASP A 324 10.10 -20.58 -26.61
N HIS A 325 10.34 -20.69 -27.93
CA HIS A 325 9.31 -20.58 -28.97
C HIS A 325 8.15 -21.59 -28.87
N ARG A 326 8.35 -22.71 -28.17
CA ARG A 326 7.30 -23.68 -27.83
C ARG A 326 6.39 -23.15 -26.73
N ASP A 327 6.91 -22.32 -25.83
CA ASP A 327 6.21 -21.80 -24.66
C ASP A 327 5.43 -20.53 -25.02
N ILE A 328 6.00 -19.65 -25.84
CA ILE A 328 5.28 -18.53 -26.50
C ILE A 328 4.00 -19.01 -27.20
N LYS A 329 3.98 -20.23 -27.75
CA LYS A 329 2.82 -20.81 -28.45
C LYS A 329 1.87 -21.63 -27.56
N ARG A 330 2.21 -21.83 -26.28
CA ARG A 330 1.47 -22.67 -25.32
C ARG A 330 0.92 -21.90 -24.13
N TYR A 331 1.59 -20.84 -23.72
CA TYR A 331 1.31 -20.11 -22.48
C TYR A 331 1.04 -18.63 -22.73
N THR A 332 0.21 -18.04 -21.89
CA THR A 332 -0.04 -16.59 -21.83
C THR A 332 0.57 -16.06 -20.54
N VAL A 333 1.40 -15.02 -20.64
CA VAL A 333 1.89 -14.26 -19.49
C VAL A 333 0.91 -13.11 -19.22
N ARG A 334 0.42 -12.99 -17.99
CA ARG A 334 -0.36 -11.86 -17.50
C ARG A 334 0.46 -11.06 -16.50
N THR A 335 0.54 -9.75 -16.69
CA THR A 335 1.20 -8.78 -15.81
C THR A 335 0.61 -7.39 -16.08
N ARG A 336 1.03 -6.35 -15.34
CA ARG A 336 0.61 -4.97 -15.60
C ARG A 336 1.18 -4.48 -16.95
N PRO A 337 0.41 -3.75 -17.77
CA PRO A 337 0.84 -3.30 -19.11
C PRO A 337 1.91 -2.19 -19.07
N GLY A 338 2.23 -1.68 -17.88
CA GLY A 338 3.22 -0.63 -17.66
C GLY A 338 3.10 0.00 -16.28
N TYR A 339 3.86 1.06 -16.07
CA TYR A 339 3.90 1.84 -14.84
C TYR A 339 4.26 3.30 -15.15
N TYR A 340 3.99 4.21 -14.21
CA TYR A 340 4.45 5.59 -14.32
C TYR A 340 5.86 5.75 -13.74
N ALA A 341 6.76 6.38 -14.50
CA ALA A 341 8.07 6.78 -14.01
C ALA A 341 7.95 7.68 -12.77
N PRO A 342 8.83 7.57 -11.76
CA PRO A 342 8.85 8.53 -10.66
C PRO A 342 9.00 9.94 -11.19
N LYS A 343 8.27 10.92 -10.65
CA LYS A 343 8.57 12.34 -10.90
C LYS A 343 9.80 12.75 -10.09
N GLY A 344 10.68 13.56 -10.68
CA GLY A 344 11.74 14.24 -9.94
C GLY A 344 11.17 15.36 -9.07
N GLU A 345 11.69 15.51 -7.84
CA GLU A 345 11.23 16.50 -6.85
C GLU A 345 11.28 17.95 -7.36
N GLY A 346 12.15 18.24 -8.33
CA GLY A 346 12.22 19.55 -9.00
C GLY A 346 11.05 19.88 -9.95
N SER A 347 10.13 18.95 -10.22
CA SER A 347 9.04 19.18 -11.19
C SER A 347 7.85 19.99 -10.62
N GLU A 348 7.60 19.91 -9.32
CA GLU A 348 6.47 20.61 -8.68
C GLU A 348 6.79 22.08 -8.39
N ALA A 349 8.04 22.39 -8.03
CA ALA A 349 8.51 23.77 -7.83
C ALA A 349 8.33 24.66 -9.09
N VAL A 350 8.56 24.09 -10.28
CA VAL A 350 8.42 24.80 -11.57
C VAL A 350 6.96 24.94 -12.02
N ALA A 351 6.04 24.14 -11.46
CA ALA A 351 4.61 24.32 -11.66
C ALA A 351 4.06 25.45 -10.76
N ALA A 352 4.48 25.49 -9.48
CA ALA A 352 4.12 26.55 -8.56
C ALA A 352 4.64 27.94 -9.01
N SER A 353 5.89 28.03 -9.46
CA SER A 353 6.52 29.29 -9.94
C SER A 353 6.03 29.76 -11.32
N ARG A 354 4.82 29.37 -11.73
CA ARG A 354 4.14 29.79 -12.96
C ARG A 354 2.68 30.21 -12.73
N GLN A 355 2.27 30.38 -11.47
CA GLN A 355 0.94 30.86 -11.07
C GLN A 355 1.00 32.11 -10.17
N GLU A 356 2.17 32.76 -10.09
CA GLU A 356 2.39 34.10 -9.51
C GLU A 356 2.68 35.12 -10.63
#